data_AF-A0A6N7WBK9-F1
#
_entry.id   AF-A0A6N7WBK9-F1
#
_cell.length_a   1.000
_cell.length_b   1.000
_cell.length_c   1.000
_cell.angle_alpha   90.00
_cell.angle_beta   90.00
_cell.angle_gamma   90.00
#
_symmetry.space_group_name_H-M   'P 1'
#
loop_
_entity.id
_entity.type
_entity.pdbx_description
1 polymer ?
#
loop_
_entity_poly.entity_id
_entity_poly.type
_entity_poly.pdbx_seq_one_letter_code
_entity_poly.pdbx_strand_id
1 'polypeptide(L)'
;MSIVSGYKKFKKYILTSSGFQLVSHWTNANTLQFDDGKTAQAKLGAIDGISSSKDSSSDKIAASTKLVSELNSNFSGQFGGMTFWVNDTGEPCVTYKVGADSVSKKLGSWKRILIGSNNTSIDCKKYEGWADFTLDNFFIVAARVRAGVSWSLRYGNINISAIPSLTYNKSTGILSISNTSANESHTYDEQSRISLSTSLDYDIYLITMG
;
A
#
# COMPACT_ATOMS: atom_id res chain seq x y z
N MET A 1 -0.11 48.62 30.58
CA MET A 1 -1.34 48.19 31.30
C MET A 1 -2.45 49.18 31.00
N SER A 2 -3.54 48.73 30.38
CA SER A 2 -4.81 49.45 30.44
C SER A 2 -5.91 48.41 30.42
N ILE A 3 -6.60 48.29 31.56
CA ILE A 3 -7.82 47.51 31.69
C ILE A 3 -8.84 48.15 30.75
N VAL A 4 -9.62 47.35 30.01
CA VAL A 4 -10.79 47.81 29.25
C VAL A 4 -11.79 48.36 30.27
N SER A 5 -11.60 49.62 30.62
CA SER A 5 -12.36 50.38 31.61
C SER A 5 -13.59 50.94 30.92
N GLY A 6 -14.75 50.29 31.10
CA GLY A 6 -16.00 50.83 30.55
C GLY A 6 -17.30 50.16 30.97
N TYR A 7 -17.28 48.89 31.40
CA TYR A 7 -18.54 48.17 31.64
C TYR A 7 -19.03 48.33 33.08
N LYS A 8 -19.96 49.26 33.29
CA LYS A 8 -20.79 49.35 34.50
C LYS A 8 -22.05 48.50 34.33
N LYS A 9 -22.38 47.66 35.31
CA LYS A 9 -23.62 46.87 35.32
C LYS A 9 -24.79 47.75 35.74
N PHE A 10 -25.64 48.12 34.77
CA PHE A 10 -26.88 48.86 35.03
C PHE A 10 -28.06 47.90 35.10
N LYS A 11 -28.89 48.00 36.15
CA LYS A 11 -30.20 47.34 36.18
C LYS A 11 -31.20 48.24 35.47
N LYS A 12 -31.82 47.75 34.40
CA LYS A 12 -32.83 48.50 33.63
C LYS A 12 -34.20 48.29 34.28
N TYR A 13 -34.68 49.31 34.97
CA TYR A 13 -36.05 49.35 35.48
C TYR A 13 -36.95 50.03 34.44
N ILE A 14 -38.11 49.44 34.16
CA ILE A 14 -39.12 50.05 33.30
C ILE A 14 -40.25 50.53 34.21
N LEU A 15 -40.66 51.79 34.03
CA LEU A 15 -41.82 52.35 34.72
C LEU A 15 -43.08 51.71 34.14
N THR A 16 -43.85 51.04 34.99
CA THR A 16 -45.16 50.48 34.68
C THR A 16 -46.24 51.21 35.48
N SER A 17 -47.52 50.91 35.22
CA SER A 17 -48.63 51.42 36.04
C SER A 17 -48.53 51.05 37.52
N SER A 18 -47.74 50.02 37.86
CA SER A 18 -47.49 49.56 39.23
C SER A 18 -46.13 50.02 39.79
N GLY A 19 -45.47 50.96 39.13
CA GLY A 19 -44.15 51.47 39.51
C GLY A 19 -42.99 50.87 38.72
N PHE A 20 -41.76 51.15 39.18
CA PHE A 20 -40.53 50.66 38.52
C PHE A 20 -40.33 49.17 38.76
N GLN A 21 -40.38 48.39 37.69
CA GLN A 21 -40.15 46.95 37.74
C GLN A 21 -38.86 46.59 37.03
N LEU A 22 -38.11 45.67 37.64
CA LEU A 22 -36.98 45.01 37.00
C LEU A 22 -37.55 43.98 36.04
N VAL A 23 -37.34 44.20 34.75
CA VAL A 23 -37.84 43.31 33.70
C VAL A 23 -36.68 42.73 32.89
N SER A 24 -36.82 41.48 32.47
CA SER A 24 -35.89 40.86 31.52
C SER A 24 -36.16 41.42 30.13
N HIS A 25 -35.11 41.95 29.48
CA HIS A 25 -35.19 42.47 28.12
C HIS A 25 -34.61 41.45 27.14
N TRP A 26 -35.44 40.99 26.20
CA TRP A 26 -35.01 40.12 25.11
C TRP A 26 -34.83 40.94 23.85
N THR A 27 -33.67 40.87 23.21
CA THR A 27 -33.38 41.56 21.94
C THR A 27 -33.32 40.55 20.80
N ASN A 28 -33.88 40.92 19.63
CA ASN A 28 -33.72 40.13 18.42
C ASN A 28 -32.35 40.42 17.79
N ALA A 29 -31.66 39.40 17.28
CA ALA A 29 -30.36 39.53 16.61
C ALA A 29 -30.39 40.51 15.41
N ASN A 30 -31.55 40.70 14.76
CA ASN A 30 -31.74 41.66 13.67
C ASN A 30 -31.81 43.13 14.13
N THR A 31 -32.06 43.36 15.41
CA THR A 31 -32.27 44.72 15.96
C THR A 31 -31.09 45.23 16.76
N LEU A 32 -30.13 44.37 17.10
CA LEU A 32 -28.90 44.77 17.78
C LEU A 32 -27.87 45.19 16.72
N GLN A 33 -27.46 46.46 16.68
CA GLN A 33 -26.40 46.93 15.76
C GLN A 33 -25.07 47.12 16.49
N PHE A 34 -23.98 46.77 15.81
CA PHE A 34 -22.63 47.09 16.21
C PHE A 34 -22.21 48.49 15.70
N ASP A 35 -21.09 48.99 16.18
CA ASP A 35 -20.53 50.32 15.91
C ASP A 35 -20.20 50.61 14.44
N ASP A 36 -20.11 49.57 13.61
CA ASP A 36 -19.92 49.65 12.16
C ASP A 36 -21.24 49.64 11.36
N GLY A 37 -22.38 49.77 12.04
CA GLY A 37 -23.71 49.82 11.42
C GLY A 37 -24.25 48.46 10.98
N LYS A 38 -23.56 47.34 11.27
CA LYS A 38 -24.05 45.99 10.97
C LYS A 38 -24.83 45.39 12.13
N THR A 39 -25.85 44.59 11.84
CA THR A 39 -26.64 43.91 12.88
C THR A 39 -25.88 42.76 13.52
N ALA A 40 -26.33 42.29 14.67
CA ALA A 40 -25.79 41.11 15.32
C ALA A 40 -26.12 39.84 14.54
N GLN A 41 -27.20 39.79 13.79
CA GLN A 41 -27.38 38.75 12.79
C GLN A 41 -26.29 38.83 11.70
N ALA A 42 -25.93 40.02 11.21
CA ALA A 42 -24.90 40.16 10.17
C ALA A 42 -23.46 39.97 10.67
N LYS A 43 -23.20 40.02 11.98
CA LYS A 43 -21.87 39.75 12.58
C LYS A 43 -21.76 38.41 13.29
N LEU A 44 -22.78 38.03 14.07
CA LEU A 44 -22.84 36.80 14.85
C LEU A 44 -23.70 35.74 14.17
N GLY A 45 -24.79 36.12 13.50
CA GLY A 45 -25.49 35.21 12.58
C GLY A 45 -24.69 34.93 11.30
N ALA A 46 -23.70 35.78 10.99
CA ALA A 46 -22.63 35.53 10.03
C ALA A 46 -21.38 34.90 10.66
N ILE A 47 -21.46 34.39 11.91
CA ILE A 47 -20.65 33.23 12.29
C ILE A 47 -21.22 32.05 11.48
N ASP A 48 -20.87 32.12 10.20
CA ASP A 48 -20.79 31.09 9.19
C ASP A 48 -19.30 30.73 9.02
N GLY A 49 -18.49 31.01 10.06
CA GLY A 49 -17.07 30.66 10.15
C GLY A 49 -16.86 29.19 10.49
N ILE A 50 -17.91 28.38 10.45
CA ILE A 50 -17.90 26.94 10.68
C ILE A 50 -18.64 26.29 9.50
N SER A 51 -17.91 25.91 8.46
CA SER A 51 -18.52 25.35 7.24
C SER A 51 -18.66 23.82 7.32
N SER A 52 -19.69 23.29 6.66
CA SER A 52 -19.81 21.86 6.35
C SER A 52 -19.42 21.52 4.91
N SER A 53 -18.96 22.50 4.13
CA SER A 53 -18.51 22.29 2.75
C SER A 53 -17.16 21.55 2.74
N LYS A 54 -17.03 20.56 1.85
CA LYS A 54 -15.78 19.83 1.59
C LYS A 54 -14.87 20.53 0.58
N ASP A 55 -15.40 21.55 -0.10
CA ASP A 55 -14.76 22.22 -1.23
C ASP A 55 -14.28 23.64 -0.87
N SER A 56 -14.42 24.05 0.40
CA SER A 56 -13.97 25.37 0.85
C SER A 56 -12.44 25.40 1.03
N SER A 57 -11.78 26.39 0.43
CA SER A 57 -10.33 26.60 0.51
C SER A 57 -9.94 27.92 1.20
N SER A 58 -10.86 28.53 1.95
CA SER A 58 -10.62 29.82 2.60
C SER A 58 -9.98 29.66 3.98
N ASP A 59 -8.81 30.28 4.20
CA ASP A 59 -8.14 30.35 5.50
C ASP A 59 -8.90 31.16 6.57
N LYS A 60 -10.05 31.76 6.21
CA LYS A 60 -10.91 32.56 7.09
C LYS A 60 -12.13 31.77 7.60
N ILE A 61 -12.23 30.48 7.29
CA ILE A 61 -13.37 29.61 7.63
C ILE A 61 -12.85 28.39 8.39
N ALA A 62 -13.42 28.10 9.56
CA ALA A 62 -13.18 26.87 10.31
C ALA A 62 -14.12 25.74 9.85
N ALA A 63 -13.75 24.48 10.10
CA ALA A 63 -14.59 23.32 9.79
C ALA A 63 -15.62 23.04 10.90
N SER A 64 -16.83 22.61 10.52
CA SER A 64 -17.82 22.10 11.48
C SER A 64 -17.37 20.81 12.15
N THR A 65 -17.71 20.66 13.43
CA THR A 65 -17.47 19.42 14.19
C THR A 65 -18.12 18.22 13.50
N LYS A 66 -19.27 18.42 12.84
CA LYS A 66 -19.92 17.42 11.99
C LYS A 66 -19.06 17.03 10.79
N LEU A 67 -18.55 17.99 10.02
CA LEU A 67 -17.65 17.73 8.89
C LEU A 67 -16.37 17.02 9.33
N VAL A 68 -15.77 17.45 10.45
CA VAL A 68 -14.58 16.79 11.03
C VAL A 68 -14.91 15.35 11.43
N SER A 69 -16.07 15.11 12.06
CA SER A 69 -16.53 13.76 12.40
C SER A 69 -16.76 12.88 11.16
N GLU A 70 -17.34 13.43 10.10
CA GLU A 70 -17.54 12.72 8.83
C GLU A 70 -16.22 12.40 8.14
N LEU A 71 -15.27 13.33 8.08
CA LEU A 71 -13.93 13.10 7.53
C LEU A 71 -13.17 12.05 8.34
N ASN A 72 -13.21 12.13 9.67
CA ASN A 72 -12.61 11.15 10.55
C ASN A 72 -13.25 9.76 10.36
N SER A 73 -14.57 9.71 10.22
CA SER A 73 -15.30 8.45 9.97
C SER A 73 -15.04 7.89 8.58
N ASN A 74 -14.92 8.74 7.55
CA ASN A 74 -14.59 8.31 6.19
C ASN A 74 -13.14 7.83 6.08
N PHE A 75 -12.20 8.50 6.74
CA PHE A 75 -10.81 8.04 6.82
C PHE A 75 -10.72 6.70 7.55
N SER A 76 -11.42 6.57 8.68
CA SER A 76 -11.54 5.31 9.42
C SER A 76 -12.26 4.22 8.61
N GLY A 77 -13.26 4.59 7.82
CA GLY A 77 -14.12 3.68 7.06
C GLY A 77 -13.51 3.20 5.74
N GLN A 78 -12.81 4.08 5.00
CA GLN A 78 -12.13 3.72 3.74
C GLN A 78 -11.02 2.70 3.95
N PHE A 79 -10.35 2.75 5.10
CA PHE A 79 -9.32 1.79 5.47
C PHE A 79 -9.81 0.75 6.46
N GLY A 80 -11.12 0.66 6.78
CA GLY A 80 -11.65 -0.36 7.70
C GLY A 80 -10.99 -0.39 9.09
N GLY A 81 -10.49 0.76 9.57
CA GLY A 81 -9.73 0.86 10.81
C GLY A 81 -8.29 0.36 10.73
N MET A 82 -7.74 0.20 9.52
CA MET A 82 -6.35 -0.21 9.31
C MET A 82 -5.38 0.92 9.71
N THR A 83 -4.31 0.56 10.41
CA THR A 83 -3.21 1.47 10.76
C THR A 83 -1.91 0.95 10.17
N PHE A 84 -1.20 1.80 9.40
CA PHE A 84 0.11 1.50 8.84
C PHE A 84 1.21 2.13 9.70
N TRP A 85 2.26 1.37 9.99
CA TRP A 85 3.35 1.80 10.86
C TRP A 85 4.65 1.06 10.53
N VAL A 86 5.75 1.46 11.15
CA VAL A 86 7.07 0.82 11.00
C VAL A 86 7.50 0.32 12.38
N ASN A 87 7.92 -0.94 12.47
CA ASN A 87 8.35 -1.53 13.75
C ASN A 87 9.77 -1.07 14.15
N ASP A 88 10.21 -1.46 15.35
CA ASP A 88 11.55 -1.10 15.87
C ASP A 88 12.72 -1.60 15.01
N THR A 89 12.46 -2.59 14.13
CA THR A 89 13.44 -3.11 13.17
C THR A 89 13.38 -2.43 11.80
N GLY A 90 12.56 -1.39 11.62
CA GLY A 90 12.43 -0.64 10.37
C GLY A 90 11.51 -1.28 9.33
N GLU A 91 10.70 -2.26 9.72
CA GLU A 91 9.86 -3.03 8.80
C GLU A 91 8.42 -2.51 8.75
N PRO A 92 7.83 -2.36 7.55
CA PRO A 92 6.47 -1.86 7.41
C PRO A 92 5.46 -2.89 7.92
N CYS A 93 4.47 -2.42 8.68
CA CYS A 93 3.45 -3.23 9.34
C CYS A 93 2.06 -2.62 9.14
N VAL A 94 1.04 -3.47 9.26
CA VAL A 94 -0.37 -3.08 9.25
C VAL A 94 -1.09 -3.70 10.44
N THR A 95 -1.90 -2.91 11.12
CA THR A 95 -2.85 -3.38 12.14
C THR A 95 -4.25 -3.26 11.59
N TYR A 96 -5.06 -4.31 11.69
CA TYR A 96 -6.44 -4.33 11.18
C TYR A 96 -7.35 -5.16 12.09
N LYS A 97 -8.66 -4.88 12.05
CA LYS A 97 -9.66 -5.61 12.84
C LYS A 97 -10.00 -6.95 12.20
N VAL A 98 -10.06 -8.00 13.00
CA VAL A 98 -10.64 -9.32 12.64
C VAL A 98 -11.70 -9.63 13.68
N GLY A 99 -12.96 -9.27 13.40
CA GLY A 99 -14.02 -9.33 14.40
C GLY A 99 -13.82 -8.29 15.51
N ALA A 100 -13.89 -8.71 16.78
CA ALA A 100 -13.72 -7.82 17.93
C ALA A 100 -12.25 -7.39 18.14
N ASP A 101 -11.31 -8.26 17.78
CA ASP A 101 -9.88 -8.10 18.08
C ASP A 101 -9.12 -7.41 16.94
N SER A 102 -7.99 -6.79 17.29
CA SER A 102 -7.05 -6.21 16.33
C SER A 102 -5.86 -7.14 16.14
N VAL A 103 -5.42 -7.31 14.90
CA VAL A 103 -4.27 -8.14 14.50
C VAL A 103 -3.25 -7.25 13.80
N SER A 104 -1.97 -7.41 14.15
CA SER A 104 -0.85 -6.76 13.47
C SER A 104 -0.11 -7.76 12.58
N LYS A 105 0.21 -7.37 11.34
CA LYS A 105 1.01 -8.16 10.41
C LYS A 105 2.08 -7.31 9.75
N LYS A 106 3.26 -7.90 9.56
CA LYS A 106 4.31 -7.33 8.72
C LYS A 106 3.86 -7.33 7.26
N LEU A 107 4.15 -6.25 6.55
CA LEU A 107 3.96 -6.14 5.11
C LEU A 107 5.25 -6.56 4.38
N GLY A 108 5.13 -7.50 3.44
CA GLY A 108 6.22 -7.85 2.52
C GLY A 108 7.39 -8.62 3.12
N SER A 109 7.12 -9.78 3.75
CA SER A 109 8.16 -10.64 4.35
C SER A 109 8.90 -11.55 3.36
N TRP A 110 9.00 -11.21 2.08
CA TRP A 110 9.50 -12.17 1.08
C TRP A 110 10.97 -12.59 1.36
N LYS A 111 11.19 -13.89 1.48
CA LYS A 111 12.50 -14.52 1.64
C LYS A 111 12.90 -15.19 0.33
N ARG A 112 14.15 -14.96 -0.09
CA ARG A 112 14.81 -15.70 -1.17
C ARG A 112 15.66 -16.81 -0.57
N ILE A 113 15.42 -18.05 -0.97
CA ILE A 113 16.10 -19.24 -0.46
C ILE A 113 16.73 -19.99 -1.64
N LEU A 114 18.02 -20.32 -1.56
CA LEU A 114 18.65 -21.26 -2.51
C LEU A 114 18.14 -22.67 -2.20
N ILE A 115 17.53 -23.34 -3.18
CA ILE A 115 16.89 -24.65 -2.96
C ILE A 115 17.58 -25.81 -3.68
N GLY A 116 18.47 -25.51 -4.63
CA GLY A 116 19.31 -26.50 -5.32
C GLY A 116 20.23 -25.86 -6.36
N SER A 117 21.20 -26.64 -6.85
CA SER A 117 22.14 -26.25 -7.90
C SER A 117 22.32 -27.43 -8.86
N ASN A 118 22.08 -27.22 -10.15
CA ASN A 118 22.11 -28.25 -11.20
C ASN A 118 21.19 -29.46 -10.94
N ASN A 119 20.19 -29.31 -10.07
CA ASN A 119 19.19 -30.32 -9.79
C ASN A 119 18.13 -30.33 -10.89
N THR A 120 17.77 -31.52 -11.38
CA THR A 120 16.63 -31.71 -12.31
C THR A 120 15.30 -31.93 -11.59
N SER A 121 15.34 -32.21 -10.28
CA SER A 121 14.16 -32.39 -9.45
C SER A 121 14.45 -31.95 -8.00
N ILE A 122 13.50 -31.25 -7.39
CA ILE A 122 13.57 -30.80 -6.00
C ILE A 122 12.25 -31.12 -5.30
N ASP A 123 12.32 -31.78 -4.15
CA ASP A 123 11.18 -31.94 -3.25
C ASP A 123 11.00 -30.66 -2.41
N CYS A 124 9.90 -29.95 -2.66
CA CYS A 124 9.59 -28.70 -1.99
C CYS A 124 8.83 -28.89 -0.67
N LYS A 125 8.43 -30.11 -0.28
CA LYS A 125 7.65 -30.36 0.96
C LYS A 125 8.36 -29.95 2.24
N LYS A 126 9.69 -29.86 2.19
CA LYS A 126 10.54 -29.38 3.29
C LYS A 126 10.42 -27.86 3.54
N TYR A 127 9.78 -27.11 2.66
CA TYR A 127 9.56 -25.67 2.82
C TYR A 127 8.12 -25.39 3.27
N GLU A 128 7.96 -24.49 4.22
CA GLU A 128 6.65 -24.07 4.71
C GLU A 128 5.82 -23.42 3.58
N GLY A 129 4.53 -23.74 3.51
CA GLY A 129 3.62 -23.23 2.48
C GLY A 129 3.72 -23.91 1.12
N TRP A 130 4.46 -25.03 1.01
CA TRP A 130 4.71 -25.68 -0.28
C TRP A 130 3.46 -25.99 -1.10
N ALA A 131 2.36 -26.39 -0.45
CA ALA A 131 1.11 -26.75 -1.12
C ALA A 131 0.52 -25.59 -1.96
N ASP A 132 0.83 -24.35 -1.58
CA ASP A 132 0.31 -23.15 -2.22
C ASP A 132 1.24 -22.58 -3.30
N PHE A 133 2.49 -23.08 -3.39
CA PHE A 133 3.46 -22.57 -4.35
C PHE A 133 2.97 -22.66 -5.79
N THR A 134 3.22 -21.62 -6.57
CA THR A 134 3.06 -21.56 -8.02
C THR A 134 4.43 -21.48 -8.70
N LEU A 135 4.46 -21.50 -10.03
CA LEU A 135 5.72 -21.30 -10.76
C LEU A 135 6.36 -19.94 -10.48
N ASP A 136 5.57 -18.92 -10.12
CA ASP A 136 6.07 -17.59 -9.79
C ASP A 136 6.92 -17.57 -8.52
N ASN A 137 6.79 -18.59 -7.66
CA ASN A 137 7.64 -18.75 -6.49
C ASN A 137 9.06 -19.19 -6.84
N PHE A 138 9.32 -19.67 -8.06
CA PHE A 138 10.59 -20.26 -8.44
C PHE A 138 11.26 -19.50 -9.58
N PHE A 139 12.57 -19.38 -9.51
CA PHE A 139 13.34 -18.84 -10.62
C PHE A 139 14.71 -19.50 -10.71
N ILE A 140 15.20 -19.60 -11.94
CA ILE A 140 16.52 -20.12 -12.27
C ILE A 140 17.46 -18.94 -12.44
N VAL A 141 18.62 -19.01 -11.79
CA VAL A 141 19.72 -18.09 -12.03
C VAL A 141 20.83 -18.85 -12.73
N ALA A 142 21.15 -18.41 -13.95
CA ALA A 142 22.29 -18.91 -14.70
C ALA A 142 23.59 -18.58 -13.95
N ALA A 143 24.33 -19.61 -13.52
CA ALA A 143 25.64 -19.44 -12.90
C ALA A 143 26.75 -19.45 -13.97
N ARG A 144 26.64 -20.34 -14.96
CA ARG A 144 27.60 -20.43 -16.07
C ARG A 144 26.94 -21.02 -17.31
N VAL A 145 27.23 -20.44 -18.47
CA VAL A 145 26.87 -21.01 -19.78
C VAL A 145 28.11 -21.67 -20.39
N ARG A 146 27.96 -22.90 -20.85
CA ARG A 146 29.00 -23.66 -21.58
C ARG A 146 28.52 -23.89 -23.00
N ALA A 147 29.35 -23.55 -23.97
CA ALA A 147 29.10 -23.84 -25.37
C ALA A 147 30.34 -24.56 -25.95
N GLY A 148 30.09 -25.61 -26.73
CA GLY A 148 31.13 -26.40 -27.38
C GLY A 148 30.76 -26.66 -28.83
N VAL A 149 31.75 -26.54 -29.72
CA VAL A 149 31.60 -26.85 -31.13
C VAL A 149 32.75 -27.74 -31.57
N SER A 150 32.43 -28.75 -32.39
CA SER A 150 33.39 -29.62 -33.06
C SER A 150 32.99 -29.72 -34.52
N TRP A 151 33.94 -29.49 -35.44
CA TRP A 151 33.68 -29.50 -36.88
C TRP A 151 34.74 -30.30 -37.64
N SER A 152 34.31 -30.98 -38.70
CA SER A 152 35.12 -31.36 -39.86
C SER A 152 34.48 -30.75 -41.12
N LEU A 153 35.31 -30.43 -42.14
CA LEU A 153 35.12 -29.44 -43.22
C LEU A 153 33.68 -29.21 -43.78
N ARG A 154 33.41 -27.95 -44.19
CA ARG A 154 32.21 -27.34 -44.86
C ARG A 154 31.16 -26.66 -43.94
N TYR A 155 30.67 -25.51 -44.44
CA TYR A 155 30.00 -24.43 -43.69
C TYR A 155 28.47 -24.46 -43.77
N GLY A 156 27.84 -24.08 -42.65
CA GLY A 156 26.45 -23.65 -42.52
C GLY A 156 26.25 -22.92 -41.19
N ASN A 157 25.23 -22.05 -41.08
CA ASN A 157 24.85 -21.46 -39.79
C ASN A 157 23.96 -22.45 -39.03
N ILE A 158 24.41 -22.92 -37.86
CA ILE A 158 23.64 -23.81 -37.00
C ILE A 158 23.55 -23.15 -35.62
N ASN A 159 22.32 -22.98 -35.13
CA ASN A 159 22.05 -22.41 -33.83
C ASN A 159 21.63 -23.52 -32.88
N ILE A 160 22.17 -23.52 -31.68
CA ILE A 160 21.74 -24.41 -30.60
C ILE A 160 21.35 -23.57 -29.40
N SER A 161 20.29 -23.97 -28.69
CA SER A 161 19.83 -23.28 -27.49
C SER A 161 19.43 -24.27 -26.41
N ALA A 162 19.77 -23.94 -25.17
CA ALA A 162 19.20 -24.56 -23.97
C ALA A 162 18.37 -23.48 -23.29
N ILE A 163 17.06 -23.69 -23.23
CA ILE A 163 16.10 -22.78 -22.59
C ILE A 163 15.50 -23.53 -21.42
N PRO A 164 16.02 -23.33 -20.19
CA PRO A 164 15.53 -24.03 -19.02
C PRO A 164 14.02 -23.81 -18.83
N SER A 165 13.33 -24.87 -18.43
CA SER A 165 11.90 -24.81 -18.10
C SER A 165 11.66 -25.40 -16.71
N LEU A 166 10.70 -24.80 -16.01
CA LEU A 166 10.25 -25.22 -14.68
C LEU A 166 8.83 -25.78 -14.77
N THR A 167 8.57 -26.87 -14.06
CA THR A 167 7.22 -27.39 -13.80
C THR A 167 7.07 -27.71 -12.32
N TYR A 168 5.90 -27.41 -11.74
CA TYR A 168 5.63 -27.68 -10.34
C TYR A 168 4.35 -28.50 -10.19
N ASN A 169 4.44 -29.64 -9.52
CA ASN A 169 3.28 -30.48 -9.22
C ASN A 169 2.84 -30.25 -7.78
N LYS A 170 1.72 -29.53 -7.60
CA LYS A 170 1.15 -29.21 -6.29
C LYS A 170 0.74 -30.44 -5.48
N SER A 171 0.33 -31.53 -6.13
CA SER A 171 -0.11 -32.74 -5.42
C SER A 171 1.07 -33.52 -4.83
N THR A 172 2.20 -33.54 -5.55
CA THR A 172 3.39 -34.27 -5.10
C THR A 172 4.41 -33.39 -4.37
N GLY A 173 4.33 -32.07 -4.56
CA GLY A 173 5.28 -31.09 -4.03
C GLY A 173 6.60 -31.03 -4.79
N ILE A 174 6.67 -31.62 -5.99
CA ILE A 174 7.91 -31.74 -6.76
C ILE A 174 8.04 -30.62 -7.80
N LEU A 175 9.15 -29.88 -7.73
CA LEU A 175 9.63 -29.01 -8.79
C LEU A 175 10.52 -29.82 -9.73
N SER A 176 10.26 -29.76 -11.04
CA SER A 176 11.09 -30.39 -12.07
C SER A 176 11.69 -29.34 -12.98
N ILE A 177 12.96 -29.52 -13.31
CA ILE A 177 13.76 -28.62 -14.13
C ILE A 177 14.21 -29.40 -15.36
N SER A 178 13.99 -28.84 -16.55
CA SER A 178 14.33 -29.47 -17.82
C SER A 178 14.95 -28.49 -18.81
N ASN A 179 15.42 -28.98 -19.95
CA ASN A 179 15.97 -28.20 -21.06
C ASN A 179 17.19 -27.34 -20.71
N THR A 180 17.99 -27.78 -19.74
CA THR A 180 19.21 -27.09 -19.26
C THR A 180 20.43 -27.38 -20.11
N SER A 181 20.31 -28.27 -21.10
CA SER A 181 21.34 -28.55 -22.09
C SER A 181 20.72 -28.98 -23.40
N ALA A 182 21.41 -28.74 -24.51
CA ALA A 182 21.06 -29.24 -25.82
C ALA A 182 22.32 -29.74 -26.53
N ASN A 183 22.15 -30.79 -27.33
CA ASN A 183 23.20 -31.32 -28.20
C ASN A 183 22.60 -31.60 -29.58
N GLU A 184 23.30 -31.21 -30.63
CA GLU A 184 22.92 -31.51 -32.01
C GLU A 184 24.13 -32.02 -32.78
N SER A 185 23.91 -32.98 -33.66
CA SER A 185 24.92 -33.51 -34.57
C SER A 185 24.35 -33.56 -35.98
N HIS A 186 25.07 -32.96 -36.92
CA HIS A 186 24.70 -32.92 -38.33
C HIS A 186 25.81 -33.56 -39.15
N THR A 187 25.44 -34.53 -39.99
CA THR A 187 26.34 -35.22 -40.92
C THR A 187 25.98 -34.81 -42.34
N TYR A 188 26.95 -34.29 -43.09
CA TYR A 188 26.74 -33.87 -44.49
C TYR A 188 27.25 -34.91 -45.48
N ASP A 189 28.42 -35.49 -45.21
CA ASP A 189 29.02 -36.57 -45.97
C ASP A 189 29.92 -37.41 -45.05
N GLU A 190 30.63 -38.40 -45.61
CA GLU A 190 31.49 -39.32 -44.86
C GLU A 190 32.65 -38.63 -44.10
N GLN A 191 33.01 -37.40 -44.48
CA GLN A 191 34.15 -36.65 -43.91
C GLN A 191 33.71 -35.37 -43.18
N SER A 192 32.46 -34.95 -43.32
CA SER A 192 31.94 -33.66 -42.88
C SER A 192 30.85 -33.83 -41.81
N ARG A 193 31.23 -33.59 -40.54
CA ARG A 193 30.33 -33.63 -39.39
C ARG A 193 30.53 -32.40 -38.53
N ILE A 194 29.43 -31.83 -38.06
CA ILE A 194 29.42 -30.79 -37.04
C ILE A 194 28.64 -31.27 -35.83
N SER A 195 29.17 -31.00 -34.65
CA SER A 195 28.52 -31.29 -33.38
C SER A 195 28.57 -30.06 -32.50
N LEU A 196 27.39 -29.65 -32.03
CA LEU A 196 27.19 -28.49 -31.19
C LEU A 196 26.62 -28.95 -29.85
N SER A 197 27.07 -28.31 -28.80
CA SER A 197 26.59 -28.55 -27.45
C SER A 197 26.44 -27.23 -26.73
N THR A 198 25.40 -27.12 -25.93
CA THR A 198 25.25 -26.04 -24.96
C THR A 198 24.70 -26.60 -23.68
N SER A 199 25.20 -26.13 -22.55
CA SER A 199 24.68 -26.48 -21.23
C SER A 199 24.76 -25.30 -20.28
N LEU A 200 23.83 -25.30 -19.33
CA LEU A 200 23.74 -24.32 -18.27
C LEU A 200 24.10 -24.99 -16.94
N ASP A 201 25.06 -24.40 -16.22
CA ASP A 201 25.16 -24.57 -14.78
C ASP A 201 24.27 -23.50 -14.12
N TYR A 202 23.42 -23.88 -13.17
CA TYR A 202 22.39 -23.00 -12.62
C TYR A 202 22.08 -23.27 -11.15
N ASP A 203 21.60 -22.22 -10.50
CA ASP A 203 21.01 -22.25 -9.17
C ASP A 203 19.50 -22.07 -9.27
N ILE A 204 18.76 -22.73 -8.37
CA ILE A 204 17.32 -22.62 -8.27
C ILE A 204 16.97 -21.95 -6.95
N TYR A 205 16.18 -20.90 -7.02
CA TYR A 205 15.73 -20.15 -5.86
C TYR A 205 14.22 -20.25 -5.68
N LEU A 206 13.81 -20.24 -4.41
CA LEU A 206 12.44 -20.11 -3.95
C LEU A 206 12.24 -18.71 -3.36
N ILE A 207 11.17 -18.05 -3.76
CA ILE A 207 10.61 -16.86 -3.11
C ILE A 207 9.39 -17.30 -2.32
N THR A 208 9.42 -17.13 -1.01
CA THR A 208 8.29 -17.44 -0.13
C THR A 208 8.08 -16.32 0.88
N MET A 209 6.89 -16.27 1.47
CA MET A 209 6.62 -15.40 2.62
C MET A 209 7.46 -15.90 3.79
N GLY A 210 8.17 -14.98 4.44
CA GLY A 210 9.06 -15.24 5.56
C GLY A 210 8.50 -14.91 6.91
#